data_AF-A0A2W2EXE5-F1
#
_entry.id   AF-A0A2W2EXE5-F1
#
_cell.length_a   1.000
_cell.length_b   1.000
_cell.length_c   1.000
_cell.angle_alpha   90.00
_cell.angle_beta   90.00
_cell.angle_gamma   90.00
#
_symmetry.space_group_name_H-M   'P 1'
#
loop_
_entity.id
_entity.type
_entity.pdbx_description
1 polymer ?
#
loop_
_entity_poly.entity_id
_entity_poly.type
_entity_poly.pdbx_seq_one_letter_code
_entity_poly.pdbx_strand_id
1 'polypeptide(L)'
;NYIMLKDKDYVISDGQALIVDSFTGRIMDGRRFSDGLHQAIEAKEHVEIQEETKTMANITYQNLFRMYKKLSGMTGTAKTEQEEFREIYNMEVITIPTNRPMIRDDRSDLLYPTLQSKFNAVVKEIKQLHEKGQPMLIGTVAVETSEYLSHRLDEEN
;
A
#
# COMPACT_ATOMS: atom_id res chain seq x y z
N ASN A 1 12.49 -27.94 -29.79
CA ASN A 1 12.93 -29.10 -29.00
C ASN A 1 14.03 -28.69 -28.04
N TYR A 2 13.67 -28.15 -26.88
CA TYR A 2 14.62 -27.94 -25.80
C TYR A 2 14.66 -29.22 -24.98
N ILE A 3 15.76 -29.97 -25.06
CA ILE A 3 15.99 -31.12 -24.18
C ILE A 3 16.54 -30.55 -22.88
N MET A 4 15.75 -30.60 -21.81
CA MET A 4 16.16 -30.18 -20.47
C MET A 4 16.72 -31.37 -19.72
N LEU A 5 17.95 -31.26 -19.26
CA LEU A 5 18.72 -32.31 -18.60
C LEU A 5 18.79 -32.07 -17.10
N LYS A 6 18.42 -33.10 -16.35
CA LYS A 6 18.62 -33.17 -14.90
C LYS A 6 20.12 -33.10 -14.58
N ASP A 7 20.46 -32.41 -13.50
CA ASP A 7 21.83 -32.18 -13.01
C ASP A 7 22.71 -31.33 -13.93
N LYS A 8 22.11 -30.69 -14.94
CA LYS A 8 22.80 -29.72 -15.82
C LYS A 8 21.99 -28.44 -15.99
N ASP A 9 20.74 -28.55 -16.42
CA ASP A 9 19.87 -27.40 -16.67
C ASP A 9 18.96 -27.12 -15.45
N TYR A 10 18.66 -28.14 -14.66
CA TYR A 10 17.92 -28.06 -13.41
C TYR A 10 18.30 -29.19 -12.45
N VAL A 11 18.02 -29.00 -11.16
CA VAL A 11 18.13 -30.02 -10.11
C VAL A 11 16.81 -30.15 -9.36
N ILE A 12 16.57 -31.30 -8.72
CA ILE A 12 15.43 -31.49 -7.82
C ILE A 12 15.94 -31.40 -6.38
N SER A 13 15.45 -30.43 -5.61
CA SER A 13 15.70 -30.32 -4.18
C SER A 13 14.40 -30.04 -3.46
N ASP A 14 14.19 -30.67 -2.30
CA ASP A 14 13.03 -30.43 -1.43
C ASP A 14 11.67 -30.50 -2.15
N GLY A 15 11.57 -31.39 -3.15
CA GLY A 15 10.36 -31.52 -3.96
C GLY A 15 10.08 -30.31 -4.86
N GLN A 16 11.12 -29.61 -5.33
CA GLN A 16 11.01 -28.51 -6.28
C GLN A 16 12.06 -28.62 -7.38
N ALA A 17 11.69 -28.21 -8.61
CA ALA A 17 12.63 -28.10 -9.72
C ALA A 17 13.34 -26.75 -9.66
N LEU A 18 14.64 -26.75 -9.37
CA LEU A 18 15.46 -25.55 -9.26
C LEU A 18 16.34 -25.39 -10.50
N ILE A 19 16.38 -24.18 -11.04
CA ILE A 19 17.16 -23.87 -12.26
C ILE A 19 18.65 -23.76 -11.91
N VAL A 20 19.50 -24.36 -12.75
CA VAL A 20 20.95 -24.24 -12.64
C VAL A 20 21.46 -23.22 -13.67
N ASP A 21 22.26 -22.27 -13.22
CA ASP A 21 22.96 -21.34 -14.09
C ASP A 21 24.03 -22.08 -14.91
N SER A 22 23.94 -22.02 -16.24
CA SER A 22 24.80 -22.78 -17.16
C SER A 22 26.27 -22.35 -17.17
N PHE A 23 26.59 -21.16 -16.65
CA PHE A 23 27.96 -20.64 -16.58
C PHE A 23 28.63 -20.92 -15.24
N THR A 24 27.86 -20.83 -14.16
CA THR A 24 28.40 -20.88 -12.79
C THR A 24 28.07 -22.16 -12.05
N GLY A 25 27.09 -22.93 -12.52
CA GLY A 25 26.57 -24.13 -11.84
C GLY A 25 25.81 -23.83 -10.55
N ARG A 26 25.50 -22.55 -10.27
CA ARG A 26 24.76 -22.15 -9.07
C ARG A 26 23.25 -22.32 -9.27
N ILE A 27 22.56 -22.59 -8.17
CA ILE A 27 21.10 -22.65 -8.11
C ILE A 27 20.53 -21.23 -8.19
N MET A 28 19.50 -21.04 -9.02
CA MET A 28 18.79 -19.78 -9.17
C MET A 28 17.45 -19.81 -8.42
N ASP A 29 17.49 -19.51 -7.13
CA ASP A 29 16.29 -19.52 -6.28
C ASP A 29 15.22 -18.52 -6.77
N GLY A 30 13.96 -18.97 -6.76
CA GLY A 30 12.80 -18.18 -7.16
C GLY A 30 12.61 -18.00 -8.67
N ARG A 31 13.48 -18.57 -9.52
CA ARG A 31 13.29 -18.56 -10.98
C ARG A 31 12.55 -19.80 -11.46
N ARG A 32 11.62 -19.61 -12.40
CA ARG A 32 10.90 -20.68 -13.11
C ARG A 32 11.10 -20.58 -14.62
N PHE A 33 11.00 -21.69 -15.33
CA PHE A 33 11.01 -21.70 -16.79
C PHE A 33 9.65 -21.24 -17.31
N SER A 34 9.66 -20.46 -18.40
CA SER A 34 8.44 -19.90 -18.99
C SER A 34 7.65 -20.93 -19.80
N ASP A 35 6.45 -20.54 -20.26
CA ASP A 35 5.63 -21.26 -21.24
C ASP A 35 5.26 -22.71 -20.87
N GLY A 36 5.08 -22.99 -19.58
CA GLY A 36 4.69 -24.32 -19.10
C GLY A 36 5.85 -25.31 -19.02
N LEU A 37 7.07 -24.92 -19.42
CA LEU A 37 8.24 -25.81 -19.40
C LEU A 37 8.60 -26.22 -17.98
N HIS A 38 8.41 -25.34 -17.00
CA HIS A 38 8.70 -25.66 -15.61
C HIS A 38 7.74 -26.71 -15.06
N GLN A 39 6.45 -26.55 -15.32
CA GLN A 39 5.42 -27.53 -14.98
C GLN A 39 5.65 -28.87 -15.71
N ALA A 40 6.15 -28.83 -16.95
CA ALA A 40 6.51 -30.05 -17.68
C ALA A 40 7.71 -30.78 -17.05
N ILE A 41 8.70 -30.04 -16.52
CA ILE A 41 9.82 -30.62 -15.77
C ILE A 41 9.34 -31.19 -14.43
N GLU A 42 8.49 -30.47 -13.70
CA GLU A 42 7.87 -30.96 -12.46
C GLU A 42 7.12 -32.27 -12.71
N ALA A 43 6.28 -32.31 -13.75
CA ALA A 43 5.57 -33.52 -14.18
C ALA A 43 6.52 -34.67 -14.57
N LYS A 44 7.58 -34.37 -15.33
CA LYS A 44 8.61 -35.34 -15.75
C LYS A 44 9.31 -35.98 -14.54
N GLU A 45 9.61 -35.18 -13.53
CA GLU A 45 10.36 -35.60 -12.34
C GLU A 45 9.46 -36.07 -11.19
N HIS A 46 8.15 -36.20 -11.44
CA HIS A 46 7.14 -36.63 -10.46
C HIS A 46 7.10 -35.74 -9.21
N VAL A 47 7.34 -34.45 -9.42
CA VAL A 47 7.25 -33.39 -8.42
C VAL A 47 5.85 -32.78 -8.45
N GLU A 48 5.37 -32.31 -7.30
CA GLU A 48 4.10 -31.60 -7.21
C GLU A 48 4.12 -30.34 -8.10
N ILE A 49 3.20 -30.28 -9.05
CA ILE A 49 3.07 -29.15 -9.96
C ILE A 49 2.43 -27.99 -9.18
N GLN A 50 3.15 -26.90 -9.02
CA GLN A 50 2.59 -25.74 -8.33
C GLN A 50 1.64 -24.98 -9.25
N GLU A 51 0.40 -24.76 -8.79
CA GLU A 51 -0.55 -23.86 -9.44
C GLU A 51 -0.05 -22.42 -9.34
N GLU A 52 0.23 -21.80 -10.47
CA GLU A 52 0.71 -20.42 -10.52
C GLU A 52 -0.45 -19.47 -10.81
N THR A 53 -0.68 -18.51 -9.91
CA THR A 53 -1.59 -17.40 -10.18
C THR A 53 -0.95 -16.49 -11.24
N LYS A 54 -1.35 -16.67 -12.49
CA LYS A 54 -0.84 -15.86 -13.60
C LYS A 54 -1.55 -14.51 -13.67
N THR A 55 -0.79 -13.42 -13.53
CA THR A 55 -1.29 -12.08 -13.85
C THR A 55 -1.47 -11.96 -15.36
N MET A 56 -2.72 -11.93 -15.84
CA MET A 56 -3.03 -11.84 -17.28
C MET A 56 -2.78 -10.44 -17.85
N ALA A 57 -3.08 -9.40 -17.07
CA ALA A 57 -2.87 -8.01 -17.42
C ALA A 57 -2.63 -7.18 -16.15
N ASN A 58 -1.82 -6.13 -16.27
CA ASN A 58 -1.62 -5.16 -15.20
C ASN A 58 -1.52 -3.75 -15.79
N ILE A 59 -1.91 -2.76 -15.00
CA ILE A 59 -1.68 -1.34 -15.28
C ILE A 59 -1.65 -0.58 -13.95
N THR A 60 -0.76 0.39 -13.82
CA THR A 60 -0.75 1.30 -12.67
C THR A 60 -1.81 2.38 -12.85
N TYR A 61 -2.31 2.98 -11.76
CA TYR A 61 -3.23 4.12 -11.88
C TYR A 61 -2.63 5.27 -12.68
N GLN A 62 -1.33 5.55 -12.51
CA GLN A 62 -0.62 6.56 -13.29
C GLN A 62 -0.78 6.32 -14.80
N ASN A 63 -0.47 5.11 -15.26
CA ASN A 63 -0.57 4.76 -16.68
C ASN A 63 -2.02 4.72 -17.16
N LEU A 64 -2.94 4.20 -16.34
CA LEU A 64 -4.37 4.15 -16.66
C LEU A 64 -4.94 5.56 -16.90
N PHE A 65 -4.66 6.51 -16.01
CA PHE A 65 -5.19 7.87 -16.15
C PHE A 65 -4.53 8.66 -17.29
N ARG A 66 -3.28 8.36 -17.64
CA ARG A 66 -2.60 8.95 -18.80
C ARG A 66 -3.20 8.54 -20.15
N MET A 67 -3.99 7.45 -20.21
CA MET A 67 -4.66 7.02 -21.44
C MET A 67 -5.86 7.89 -21.80
N TYR A 68 -6.39 8.70 -20.87
CA TYR A 68 -7.53 9.57 -21.15
C TYR A 68 -7.12 10.76 -22.02
N LYS A 69 -7.90 11.04 -23.07
CA LYS A 69 -7.67 12.20 -23.95
C LYS A 69 -7.70 13.54 -23.20
N LYS A 70 -8.51 13.61 -22.14
CA LYS A 70 -8.60 14.76 -21.24
C LYS A 70 -8.72 14.24 -19.81
N LEU A 71 -7.86 14.74 -18.94
CA LEU A 71 -7.86 14.43 -17.52
C LEU A 71 -8.08 15.72 -16.72
N SER A 72 -8.86 15.62 -15.64
CA SER A 72 -9.16 16.73 -14.73
C SER A 72 -9.45 16.15 -13.34
N GLY A 73 -9.22 16.93 -12.30
CA GLY A 73 -9.40 16.49 -10.91
C GLY A 73 -9.69 17.66 -9.99
N MET A 74 -10.22 17.36 -8.81
CA MET A 74 -10.54 18.34 -7.78
C MET A 74 -10.14 17.80 -6.41
N THR A 75 -9.53 18.65 -5.58
CA THR A 75 -9.17 18.35 -4.19
C THR A 75 -8.86 19.64 -3.44
N GLY A 76 -8.90 19.59 -2.11
CA GLY A 76 -8.53 20.72 -1.25
C GLY A 76 -7.01 20.92 -1.05
N THR A 77 -6.18 19.93 -1.39
CA THR A 77 -4.79 19.85 -0.90
C THR A 77 -3.73 19.60 -1.98
N ALA A 78 -4.03 19.82 -3.27
CA ALA A 78 -3.08 19.51 -4.36
C ALA A 78 -1.90 20.49 -4.51
N LYS A 79 -1.89 21.63 -3.80
CA LYS A 79 -0.90 22.69 -4.07
C LYS A 79 0.53 22.27 -3.76
N THR A 80 0.74 21.44 -2.74
CA THR A 80 2.06 20.91 -2.38
C THR A 80 2.58 19.94 -3.44
N GLU A 81 1.69 19.13 -4.02
CA GLU A 81 2.03 18.11 -5.03
C GLU A 81 1.93 18.62 -6.48
N GLN A 82 1.93 19.94 -6.68
CA GLN A 82 1.71 20.53 -8.01
C GLN A 82 2.77 20.07 -9.03
N GLU A 83 4.02 19.93 -8.61
CA GLU A 83 5.11 19.50 -9.48
C GLU A 83 4.88 18.07 -9.98
N GLU A 84 4.52 17.14 -9.08
CA GLU A 84 4.20 15.76 -9.43
C GLU A 84 3.00 15.68 -10.40
N PHE A 85 1.93 16.44 -10.14
CA PHE A 85 0.76 16.48 -11.05
C PHE A 85 1.14 16.98 -12.45
N ARG A 86 2.05 17.95 -12.54
CA ARG A 86 2.52 18.48 -13.82
C ARG A 86 3.42 17.48 -14.55
N GLU A 87 4.34 16.83 -13.85
CA GLU A 87 5.29 15.89 -14.44
C GLU A 87 4.63 14.58 -14.89
N ILE A 88 3.76 14.01 -14.06
CA ILE A 88 3.15 12.70 -14.33
C ILE A 88 1.93 12.82 -15.24
N TYR A 89 1.08 13.84 -15.02
CA TYR A 89 -0.24 13.93 -15.64
C TYR A 89 -0.42 15.17 -16.54
N ASN A 90 0.58 16.05 -16.65
CA ASN A 90 0.48 17.33 -17.34
C ASN A 90 -0.73 18.16 -16.86
N MET A 91 -0.99 18.11 -15.55
CA MET A 91 -2.07 18.84 -14.90
C MET A 91 -1.52 20.03 -14.12
N GLU A 92 -2.09 21.21 -14.32
CA GLU A 92 -1.81 22.38 -13.50
C GLU A 92 -2.76 22.44 -12.31
N VAL A 93 -2.23 22.78 -11.14
CA VAL A 93 -3.04 22.96 -9.92
C VAL A 93 -3.41 24.42 -9.75
N ILE A 94 -4.71 24.69 -9.85
CA ILE A 94 -5.28 26.03 -9.69
C ILE A 94 -5.98 26.10 -8.33
N THR A 95 -5.54 27.01 -7.46
CA THR A 95 -6.19 27.26 -6.17
C THR A 95 -7.40 28.16 -6.36
N ILE A 96 -8.60 27.59 -6.18
CA ILE A 96 -9.86 28.33 -6.25
C ILE A 96 -10.12 29.02 -4.91
N PRO A 97 -10.46 30.32 -4.88
CA PRO A 97 -10.76 31.02 -3.64
C PRO A 97 -12.01 30.43 -2.95
N THR A 98 -12.04 30.48 -1.63
CA THR A 98 -13.20 30.03 -0.86
C THR A 98 -14.37 30.99 -1.00
N ASN A 99 -15.59 30.46 -0.95
CA ASN A 99 -16.81 31.28 -1.02
C ASN A 99 -16.96 32.25 0.18
N ARG A 100 -16.39 31.90 1.33
CA ARG A 100 -16.34 32.73 2.54
C ARG A 100 -14.94 32.74 3.12
N PRO A 101 -14.53 33.80 3.85
CA PRO A 101 -13.27 33.80 4.58
C PRO A 101 -13.18 32.62 5.55
N MET A 102 -12.02 31.98 5.60
CA MET A 102 -11.74 30.89 6.52
C MET A 102 -11.44 31.48 7.91
N ILE A 103 -12.19 31.06 8.93
CA ILE A 103 -12.09 31.57 10.32
C ILE A 103 -11.77 30.46 11.34
N ARG A 104 -11.40 29.27 10.88
CA ARG A 104 -11.07 28.13 11.74
C ARG A 104 -9.73 28.43 12.46
N ASP A 105 -9.70 28.21 13.76
CA ASP A 105 -8.50 28.29 14.58
C ASP A 105 -7.71 26.97 14.51
N ASP A 106 -6.70 26.93 13.65
CA ASP A 106 -5.79 25.79 13.51
C ASP A 106 -4.66 25.89 14.53
N ARG A 107 -4.75 25.08 15.59
CA ARG A 107 -3.78 25.08 16.70
C ARG A 107 -2.57 24.21 16.40
N SER A 108 -1.41 24.59 16.95
CA SER A 108 -0.18 23.81 16.85
C SER A 108 -0.28 22.44 17.54
N ASP A 109 0.52 21.50 17.07
CA ASP A 109 0.58 20.15 17.62
C ASP A 109 1.01 20.13 19.10
N LEU A 110 0.38 19.25 19.88
CA LEU A 110 0.76 18.95 21.26
C LEU A 110 1.56 17.64 21.29
N LEU A 111 2.82 17.72 21.73
CA LEU A 111 3.71 16.57 21.83
C LEU A 111 3.71 15.99 23.24
N TYR A 112 3.62 14.66 23.32
CA TYR A 112 3.62 13.92 24.59
C TYR A 112 4.75 12.89 24.60
N PRO A 113 5.40 12.67 25.76
CA PRO A 113 6.54 11.75 25.86
C PRO A 113 6.14 10.28 25.69
N THR A 114 4.87 9.93 25.93
CA THR A 114 4.37 8.56 25.81
C THR A 114 2.98 8.53 25.17
N LEU A 115 2.63 7.40 24.55
CA LEU A 115 1.28 7.19 24.01
C LEU A 115 0.22 7.28 25.11
N GLN A 116 0.50 6.72 26.29
CA GLN A 116 -0.42 6.79 27.42
C GLN A 116 -0.71 8.24 27.85
N SER A 117 0.32 9.08 27.95
CA SER A 117 0.14 10.48 28.32
C SER A 117 -0.62 11.27 27.25
N LYS A 118 -0.36 10.98 25.96
CA LYS A 118 -1.14 11.51 24.83
C LYS A 118 -2.63 11.15 24.97
N PHE A 119 -2.96 9.87 25.11
CA PHE A 119 -4.36 9.44 25.17
C PHE A 119 -5.09 9.93 26.43
N ASN A 120 -4.40 9.98 27.58
CA ASN A 120 -4.96 10.58 28.79
C ASN A 120 -5.33 12.06 28.56
N ALA A 121 -4.48 12.82 27.88
CA ALA A 121 -4.75 14.21 27.57
C ALA A 121 -5.89 14.38 26.56
N VAL A 122 -5.92 13.56 25.51
CA VAL A 122 -7.00 13.56 24.50
C VAL A 122 -8.36 13.26 25.16
N VAL A 123 -8.45 12.21 25.98
CA VAL A 123 -9.69 11.86 26.70
C VAL A 123 -10.15 13.01 27.60
N LYS A 124 -9.22 13.65 28.32
CA LYS A 124 -9.53 14.80 29.17
C LYS A 124 -10.09 15.98 28.37
N GLU A 125 -9.48 16.30 27.22
CA GLU A 125 -9.95 17.39 26.35
C GLU A 125 -11.32 17.09 25.73
N ILE A 126 -11.52 15.84 25.29
CA ILE A 126 -12.81 15.33 24.79
C ILE A 126 -13.92 15.56 25.83
N LYS A 127 -13.69 15.19 27.09
CA LYS A 127 -14.67 15.41 28.18
C LYS A 127 -15.01 16.88 28.36
N GLN A 128 -13.98 17.74 28.44
CA GLN A 128 -14.17 19.19 28.64
C GLN A 128 -14.96 19.84 27.49
N LEU A 129 -14.78 19.39 26.26
CA LEU A 129 -15.52 19.89 25.10
C LEU A 129 -16.93 19.30 25.03
N HIS A 130 -17.09 18.02 25.39
CA HIS A 130 -18.37 17.35 25.45
C HIS A 130 -19.29 17.95 26.52
N GLU A 131 -18.77 18.23 27.72
CA GLU A 131 -19.51 18.93 28.80
C GLU A 131 -20.02 20.31 28.37
N LYS A 132 -19.31 20.98 27.44
CA LYS A 132 -19.72 22.26 26.85
C LYS A 132 -20.74 22.11 25.71
N GLY A 133 -21.04 20.88 25.27
CA GLY A 133 -21.92 20.59 24.14
C GLY A 133 -21.28 20.83 22.78
N GLN A 134 -19.96 20.94 22.69
CA GLN A 134 -19.27 21.18 21.42
C GLN A 134 -19.16 19.87 20.60
N PRO A 135 -19.58 19.84 19.32
CA PRO A 135 -19.40 18.68 18.47
C PRO A 135 -17.92 18.48 18.14
N MET A 136 -17.49 17.22 18.06
CA MET A 136 -16.09 16.86 17.84
C MET A 136 -15.97 15.78 16.78
N LEU A 137 -14.86 15.84 16.04
CA LEU A 137 -14.41 14.78 15.15
C LEU A 137 -12.99 14.41 15.56
N ILE A 138 -12.77 13.15 15.94
CA ILE A 138 -11.46 12.65 16.36
C ILE A 138 -10.90 11.73 15.27
N GLY A 139 -9.78 12.13 14.68
CA GLY A 139 -9.07 11.33 13.69
C GLY A 139 -8.06 10.39 14.33
N THR A 140 -8.11 9.11 13.96
CA THR A 140 -7.08 8.11 14.29
C THR A 140 -6.50 7.53 12.99
N VAL A 141 -5.30 6.95 13.08
CA VAL A 141 -4.60 6.38 11.91
C VAL A 141 -5.06 4.96 11.59
N ALA A 142 -5.47 4.21 12.62
CA ALA A 142 -5.83 2.80 12.51
C ALA A 142 -7.11 2.50 13.32
N VAL A 143 -7.80 1.42 12.94
CA VAL A 143 -9.08 1.00 13.55
C VAL A 143 -8.89 0.62 15.00
N GLU A 144 -7.82 -0.10 15.32
CA GLU A 144 -7.47 -0.54 16.67
C GLU A 144 -7.28 0.65 17.61
N THR A 145 -6.78 1.77 17.09
CA THR A 145 -6.64 3.01 17.85
C THR A 145 -7.99 3.68 18.10
N SER A 146 -8.92 3.59 17.14
CA SER A 146 -10.30 4.05 17.33
C SER A 146 -11.00 3.25 18.42
N GLU A 147 -10.88 1.92 18.38
CA GLU A 147 -11.48 1.02 19.36
C GLU A 147 -10.90 1.25 20.76
N TYR A 148 -9.57 1.34 20.86
CA TYR A 148 -8.90 1.66 22.12
C TYR A 148 -9.41 2.99 22.71
N LEU A 149 -9.52 4.04 21.89
CA LEU A 149 -10.03 5.33 22.36
C LEU A 149 -11.51 5.24 22.75
N SER A 150 -12.33 4.50 21.99
CA SER A 150 -13.75 4.29 22.31
C SER A 150 -13.92 3.63 23.68
N HIS A 151 -13.23 2.51 23.93
CA HIS A 151 -13.28 1.82 25.22
C HIS A 151 -12.87 2.74 26.37
N ARG A 152 -11.84 3.55 26.17
CA ARG A 152 -11.39 4.51 27.17
C ARG A 152 -12.38 5.63 27.46
N LEU A 153 -13.22 6.00 26.49
CA LEU A 153 -14.30 6.96 26.70
C LEU A 153 -15.48 6.31 27.42
N ASP A 154 -15.77 5.03 27.15
CA ASP A 154 -16.83 4.28 27.81
C ASP A 154 -16.52 3.98 29.29
N GLU A 155 -15.28 3.62 29.63
CA GLU A 155 -14.84 3.37 31.01
C GLU A 155 -14.90 4.61 31.92
N GLU A 156 -14.93 5.78 31.32
CA GLU A 156 -14.75 7.07 31.95
C GLU A 156 -16.07 7.87 32.03
N ASN A 157 -17.17 7.31 31.51
CA ASN A 157 -18.55 7.81 31.65
C ASN A 157 -19.25 7.18 32.86
#